data_AF-A0A453DC39-F1
#
_entry.id   AF-A0A453DC39-F1
#
_cell.length_a   1.000
_cell.length_b   1.000
_cell.length_c   1.000
_cell.angle_alpha   90.00
_cell.angle_beta   90.00
_cell.angle_gamma   90.00
#
_symmetry.space_group_name_H-M   'P 1'
#
loop_
_entity.id
_entity.type
_entity.pdbx_description
1 polymer ?
#
loop_
_entity_poly.entity_id
_entity_poly.type
_entity_poly.pdbx_seq_one_letter_code
_entity_poly.pdbx_strand_id
1 'polypeptide(L)'
;RISMKLSPLFLDTMAQDGENSKYTVNITSVDGLDPAQDLHSDRQALSPVFGITVQIDNTHNKLAGKCVGGDGSSVVVSYGDALLGKGMVPGFCVQPTRVGEAASKAWGMNEQVPHFLRDRLAGELERGQAVVDVAVRTPGGGGCYIDGCVDTVLVCKAKIGGGSSPCFLARTVSGTTGNR
;
A
#
# COMPACT_ATOMS: atom_id res chain seq x y z
N ARG A 1 -0.26 -10.10 -19.16
CA ARG A 1 -1.06 -9.07 -18.46
C ARG A 1 -1.78 -9.74 -17.31
N ILE A 2 -1.23 -9.71 -16.09
CA ILE A 2 -1.90 -10.25 -14.91
C ILE A 2 -2.74 -9.12 -14.34
N SER A 3 -4.02 -9.11 -14.67
CA SER A 3 -5.01 -8.25 -14.02
C SER A 3 -5.26 -8.87 -12.64
N MET A 4 -4.70 -8.26 -11.60
CA MET A 4 -5.11 -8.54 -10.23
C MET A 4 -6.52 -7.98 -10.04
N LYS A 5 -7.53 -8.70 -10.52
CA LYS A 5 -8.92 -8.47 -10.14
C LYS A 5 -9.06 -8.91 -8.69
N LEU A 6 -9.06 -7.95 -7.77
CA LEU A 6 -9.61 -8.17 -6.44
C LEU A 6 -11.07 -8.59 -6.63
N SER A 7 -11.36 -9.86 -6.38
CA SER A 7 -12.72 -10.38 -6.54
C SER A 7 -13.59 -9.83 -5.41
N PRO A 8 -14.87 -9.48 -5.64
CA PRO A 8 -15.74 -8.88 -4.62
C PRO A 8 -15.97 -9.77 -3.39
N LEU A 9 -15.70 -11.08 -3.49
CA LEU A 9 -15.71 -12.02 -2.38
C LEU A 9 -14.54 -11.85 -1.38
N PHE A 10 -13.53 -11.02 -1.67
CA PHE A 10 -12.44 -10.71 -0.73
C PHE A 10 -12.82 -9.65 0.32
N LEU A 11 -14.00 -9.03 0.25
CA LEU A 11 -14.41 -8.01 1.23
C LEU A 11 -15.05 -8.59 2.50
N ASP A 12 -15.51 -9.85 2.51
CA ASP A 12 -16.37 -10.36 3.58
C ASP A 12 -15.64 -11.11 4.72
N THR A 13 -14.31 -11.01 4.81
CA THR A 13 -13.58 -11.46 6.01
C THR A 13 -12.46 -10.49 6.36
N MET A 14 -12.84 -9.23 6.56
CA MET A 14 -11.99 -8.26 7.26
C MET A 14 -12.15 -8.45 8.76
N ALA A 15 -11.65 -9.58 9.28
CA ALA A 15 -11.44 -9.69 10.72
C ALA A 15 -10.34 -8.69 11.09
N GLN A 16 -10.71 -7.63 11.83
CA GLN A 16 -9.76 -6.93 12.68
C GLN A 16 -9.23 -7.96 13.67
N ASP A 17 -8.15 -8.64 13.29
CA ASP A 17 -7.39 -9.44 14.24
C ASP A 17 -6.97 -8.48 15.34
N GLY A 18 -7.28 -8.85 16.60
CA GLY A 18 -6.99 -8.07 17.80
C GLY A 18 -5.49 -8.00 18.06
N GLU A 19 -4.75 -7.47 17.11
CA GLU A 19 -3.31 -7.32 17.16
C GLU A 19 -3.04 -6.02 17.91
N ASN A 20 -2.34 -6.11 19.04
CA ASN A 20 -1.92 -4.96 19.86
C ASN A 20 -0.86 -4.07 19.16
N SER A 21 -0.86 -4.07 17.83
CA SER A 21 0.10 -3.41 16.96
C SER A 21 -0.70 -2.60 15.94
N LYS A 22 -0.39 -1.32 15.79
CA LYS A 22 -1.04 -0.46 14.80
C LYS A 22 -0.09 -0.23 13.63
N TYR A 23 -0.62 -0.32 12.43
CA TYR A 23 0.12 -0.05 11.20
C TYR A 23 -0.39 1.25 10.61
N THR A 24 0.53 2.10 10.22
CA THR A 24 0.23 3.40 9.60
C THR A 24 1.10 3.60 8.38
N VAL A 25 0.56 4.34 7.41
CA VAL A 25 1.29 4.81 6.24
C VAL A 25 1.18 6.31 6.15
N ASN A 26 2.29 6.95 5.77
CA ASN A 26 2.32 8.37 5.45
C ASN A 26 2.86 8.58 4.03
N ILE A 27 2.25 9.49 3.27
CA ILE A 27 2.78 9.94 1.98
C ILE A 27 3.64 11.17 2.25
N THR A 28 4.95 11.00 2.21
CA THR A 28 5.93 12.05 2.57
C THR A 28 6.22 13.00 1.42
N SER A 29 6.06 12.54 0.18
CA SER A 29 6.26 13.35 -1.01
C SER A 29 5.50 12.76 -2.20
N VAL A 30 5.11 13.63 -3.13
CA VAL A 30 4.53 13.26 -4.42
C VAL A 30 5.14 14.14 -5.49
N ASP A 31 5.54 13.52 -6.60
CA ASP A 31 5.97 14.17 -7.82
C ASP A 31 5.18 13.59 -9.01
N GLY A 32 5.04 14.34 -10.11
CA GLY A 32 4.32 13.90 -11.32
C GLY A 32 2.80 13.77 -11.16
N LEU A 33 2.19 14.50 -10.21
CA LEU A 33 0.74 14.65 -10.03
C LEU A 33 0.32 16.11 -9.82
N ASP A 34 1.04 17.08 -10.37
CA ASP A 34 0.62 18.46 -10.31
C ASP A 34 -0.69 18.65 -11.11
N PRO A 35 -1.75 19.22 -10.52
CA PRO A 35 -3.02 19.40 -11.22
C PRO A 35 -2.89 20.17 -12.53
N ALA A 36 -2.14 21.28 -12.51
CA ALA A 36 -2.01 22.18 -13.66
C ALA A 36 -1.10 21.63 -14.76
N GLN A 37 -0.02 20.94 -14.39
CA GLN A 37 1.01 20.49 -15.33
C GLN A 37 0.81 19.05 -15.78
N ASP A 38 0.47 18.14 -14.87
CA ASP A 38 0.48 16.70 -15.14
C ASP A 38 -0.93 16.18 -15.45
N LEU A 39 -1.93 16.61 -14.69
CA LEU A 39 -3.28 16.04 -14.77
C LEU A 39 -4.14 16.67 -15.88
N HIS A 40 -3.94 17.94 -16.19
CA HIS A 40 -4.63 18.62 -17.30
C HIS A 40 -3.91 18.55 -18.65
N SER A 41 -2.72 17.94 -18.73
CA SER A 41 -2.03 17.82 -20.01
C SER A 41 -2.68 16.78 -20.93
N ASP A 42 -2.65 17.05 -22.24
CA ASP A 42 -3.02 16.11 -23.31
C ASP A 42 -2.19 14.82 -23.30
N ARG A 43 -1.16 14.73 -22.45
CA ARG A 43 -0.39 13.50 -22.26
C ARG A 43 -1.30 12.46 -21.63
N GLN A 44 -1.34 11.29 -22.24
CA GLN A 44 -2.29 10.24 -21.89
C GLN A 44 -1.88 9.42 -20.66
N ALA A 45 -0.65 9.59 -20.17
CA ALA A 45 -0.04 8.70 -19.21
C ALA A 45 0.68 9.46 -18.09
N LEU A 46 0.52 9.01 -16.85
CA LEU A 46 1.12 9.62 -15.66
C LEU A 46 2.37 8.85 -15.25
N SER A 47 3.38 9.54 -14.73
CA SER A 47 4.58 8.89 -14.17
C SER A 47 4.87 9.42 -12.77
N PRO A 48 3.97 9.19 -11.81
CA PRO A 48 4.09 9.80 -10.50
C PRO A 48 5.13 9.08 -9.65
N VAL A 49 5.69 9.79 -8.68
CA VAL A 49 6.64 9.24 -7.71
C VAL A 49 6.17 9.58 -6.31
N PHE A 50 5.94 8.56 -5.50
CA PHE A 50 5.49 8.66 -4.11
C PHE A 50 6.63 8.31 -3.16
N GLY A 51 6.92 9.22 -2.24
CA GLY A 51 7.62 8.90 -1.00
C GLY A 51 6.64 8.36 0.02
N ILE A 52 6.92 7.18 0.58
CA ILE A 52 6.01 6.47 1.48
C ILE A 52 6.79 6.08 2.73
N THR A 53 6.24 6.37 3.91
CA THR A 53 6.74 5.83 5.17
C THR A 53 5.73 4.84 5.72
N VAL A 54 6.18 3.62 6.01
CA VAL A 54 5.40 2.61 6.70
C VAL A 54 5.86 2.58 8.15
N GLN A 55 4.92 2.68 9.09
CA GLN A 55 5.20 2.69 10.51
C GLN A 55 4.43 1.58 11.22
N ILE A 56 5.09 0.98 12.20
CA ILE A 56 4.51 0.01 13.12
C ILE A 56 4.61 0.59 14.52
N ASP A 57 3.47 0.84 15.14
CA ASP A 57 3.37 1.10 16.57
C ASP A 57 3.09 -0.23 17.27
N ASN A 58 4.13 -0.81 17.86
CA ASN A 58 4.07 -2.06 18.60
C ASN A 58 4.07 -1.84 20.13
N THR A 59 3.70 -0.63 20.59
CA THR A 59 3.80 -0.26 22.01
C THR A 59 2.91 -1.08 22.93
N HIS A 60 1.75 -1.52 22.44
CA HIS A 60 0.80 -2.32 23.22
C HIS A 60 1.08 -3.83 23.17
N ASN A 61 2.04 -4.27 22.35
CA ASN A 61 2.44 -5.67 22.28
C ASN A 61 3.68 -5.93 23.13
N LYS A 62 3.52 -6.74 24.18
CA LYS A 62 4.61 -7.05 25.13
C LYS A 62 5.36 -8.34 24.80
N LEU A 63 4.84 -9.15 23.88
CA LEU A 63 5.28 -10.54 23.71
C LEU A 63 6.01 -10.76 22.38
N ALA A 64 5.60 -10.09 21.30
CA ALA A 64 6.10 -10.36 19.97
C ALA A 64 6.53 -9.09 19.24
N GLY A 65 7.64 -9.20 18.51
CA GLY A 65 8.00 -8.23 17.49
C GLY A 65 7.09 -8.37 16.27
N LYS A 66 7.00 -7.30 15.48
CA LYS A 66 6.24 -7.27 14.22
C LYS A 66 7.14 -6.81 13.09
N CYS A 67 7.02 -7.46 11.94
CA CYS A 67 7.84 -7.18 10.78
C CYS A 67 6.96 -6.87 9.57
N VAL A 68 7.45 -5.98 8.71
CA VAL A 68 6.84 -5.63 7.43
C VAL A 68 7.96 -5.48 6.40
N GLY A 69 7.69 -5.82 5.15
CA GLY A 69 8.66 -5.69 4.07
C GLY A 69 9.66 -6.84 4.00
N GLY A 70 10.72 -6.64 3.22
CA GLY A 70 11.78 -7.63 2.99
C GLY A 70 11.70 -8.21 1.58
N ASP A 71 12.32 -9.37 1.39
CA ASP A 71 12.46 -9.97 0.07
C ASP A 71 11.10 -10.25 -0.58
N GLY A 72 10.96 -9.81 -1.84
CA GLY A 72 9.70 -9.94 -2.59
C GLY A 72 8.57 -9.01 -2.14
N SER A 73 8.79 -8.18 -1.10
CA SER A 73 7.77 -7.25 -0.62
C SER A 73 7.61 -6.05 -1.53
N SER A 74 6.37 -5.63 -1.72
CA SER A 74 6.05 -4.52 -2.62
C SER A 74 5.04 -3.57 -2.01
N VAL A 75 5.18 -2.30 -2.35
CA VAL A 75 4.16 -1.28 -2.14
C VAL A 75 3.51 -0.95 -3.47
N VAL A 76 2.19 -0.82 -3.48
CA VAL A 76 1.39 -0.39 -4.61
C VAL A 76 0.55 0.81 -4.18
N VAL A 77 0.53 1.84 -5.02
CA VAL A 77 -0.34 2.99 -4.87
C VAL A 77 -1.33 2.99 -6.02
N SER A 78 -2.62 3.10 -5.69
CA SER A 78 -3.71 3.12 -6.68
C SER A 78 -4.75 4.17 -6.34
N TYR A 79 -5.48 4.61 -7.36
CA TYR A 79 -6.60 5.54 -7.24
C TYR A 79 -7.77 5.07 -8.10
N GLY A 80 -8.90 4.74 -7.48
CA GLY A 80 -10.08 4.24 -8.20
C GLY A 80 -9.75 3.02 -9.06
N ASP A 81 -9.02 2.06 -8.50
CA ASP A 81 -8.49 0.85 -9.16
C ASP A 81 -7.43 1.08 -10.27
N ALA A 82 -7.11 2.34 -10.60
CA ALA A 82 -6.01 2.65 -11.51
C ALA A 82 -4.67 2.60 -10.75
N LEU A 83 -3.69 1.90 -11.31
CA LEU A 83 -2.32 1.88 -10.78
C LEU A 83 -1.70 3.27 -10.95
N LEU A 84 -1.13 3.80 -9.88
CA LEU A 84 -0.33 5.03 -9.92
C LEU A 84 1.16 4.74 -9.73
N GLY A 85 1.51 3.74 -8.93
CA GLY A 85 2.90 3.37 -8.79
C GLY A 85 3.12 2.08 -8.04
N LYS A 86 4.30 1.50 -8.25
CA LYS A 86 4.77 0.30 -7.55
C LYS A 86 6.20 0.51 -7.06
N GLY A 87 6.51 -0.12 -5.93
CA GLY A 87 7.81 -0.04 -5.28
C GLY A 87 8.15 -1.29 -4.50
N MET A 88 9.36 -1.31 -3.95
CA MET A 88 9.80 -2.31 -2.98
C MET A 88 9.77 -1.73 -1.57
N VAL A 89 9.49 -2.57 -0.58
CA VAL A 89 9.50 -2.15 0.83
C VAL A 89 10.66 -2.83 1.53
N PRO A 90 11.64 -2.07 2.06
CA PRO A 90 12.73 -2.67 2.83
C PRO A 90 12.17 -3.37 4.06
N GLY A 91 12.75 -4.52 4.39
CA GLY A 91 12.35 -5.28 5.56
C GLY A 91 12.75 -4.57 6.84
N PHE A 92 11.82 -4.42 7.76
CA PHE A 92 12.11 -3.93 9.10
C PHE A 92 11.22 -4.61 10.14
N CYS A 93 11.75 -4.73 11.35
CA CYS A 93 11.05 -5.33 12.47
C CYS A 93 11.05 -4.38 13.66
N VAL A 94 9.91 -4.25 14.31
CA VAL A 94 9.72 -3.46 15.52
C VAL A 94 9.57 -4.41 16.69
N GLN A 95 10.47 -4.27 17.66
CA GLN A 95 10.48 -5.07 18.88
C GLN A 95 9.21 -4.82 19.73
N PRO A 96 8.88 -5.72 20.69
CA PRO A 96 7.81 -5.46 21.65
C PRO A 96 7.96 -4.10 22.32
N THR A 97 6.85 -3.40 22.57
CA THR A 97 6.81 -2.10 23.28
C THR A 97 7.59 -0.95 22.59
N ARG A 98 7.79 -1.04 21.28
CA ARG A 98 8.54 -0.04 20.48
C ARG A 98 7.72 0.45 19.30
N VAL A 99 8.18 1.56 18.73
CA VAL A 99 7.71 2.11 17.46
C VAL A 99 8.88 2.11 16.50
N GLY A 100 8.62 1.81 15.24
CA GLY A 100 9.62 1.93 14.19
C GLY A 100 8.97 2.15 12.84
N GLU A 101 9.77 2.62 11.90
CA GLU A 101 9.32 2.99 10.56
C GLU A 101 10.38 2.69 9.51
N ALA A 102 9.93 2.55 8.27
CA ALA A 102 10.80 2.45 7.12
C ALA A 102 10.28 3.28 5.95
N ALA A 103 11.20 3.95 5.28
CA ALA A 103 10.93 4.67 4.05
C ALA A 103 10.92 3.72 2.85
N SER A 104 10.02 3.99 1.92
CA SER A 104 9.85 3.30 0.65
C SER A 104 9.52 4.32 -0.44
N LYS A 105 9.73 3.92 -1.69
CA LYS A 105 9.35 4.72 -2.86
C LYS A 105 8.53 3.86 -3.80
N ALA A 106 7.38 4.38 -4.22
CA ALA A 106 6.57 3.82 -5.30
C ALA A 106 6.59 4.76 -6.49
N TRP A 107 6.71 4.23 -7.70
CA TRP A 107 6.76 5.05 -8.90
C TRP A 107 5.97 4.39 -10.03
N GLY A 108 5.35 5.20 -10.87
CA GLY A 108 4.65 4.76 -12.07
C GLY A 108 5.46 5.06 -13.34
N MET A 109 5.24 4.26 -14.38
CA MET A 109 5.82 4.51 -15.70
C MET A 109 4.72 4.50 -16.76
N ASN A 110 4.35 5.69 -17.24
CA ASN A 110 3.30 5.83 -18.23
C ASN A 110 2.01 5.09 -17.83
N GLU A 111 1.60 5.27 -16.57
CA GLU A 111 0.39 4.69 -16.03
C GLU A 111 -0.82 5.27 -16.75
N GLN A 112 -1.65 4.38 -17.30
CA GLN A 112 -2.86 4.75 -18.01
C GLN A 112 -4.00 4.91 -17.02
N VAL A 113 -4.20 6.14 -16.56
CA VAL A 113 -5.33 6.50 -15.71
C VAL A 113 -6.44 7.05 -16.60
N PRO A 114 -7.66 6.46 -16.55
CA PRO A 114 -8.82 6.99 -17.27
C PRO A 114 -9.02 8.49 -17.03
N HIS A 115 -9.38 9.23 -18.09
CA HIS A 115 -9.50 10.69 -18.04
C HIS A 115 -10.40 11.18 -16.90
N PHE A 116 -11.57 10.54 -16.70
CA PHE A 116 -12.50 10.92 -15.63
C PHE A 116 -11.90 10.75 -14.23
N LEU A 117 -11.00 9.77 -14.02
CA LEU A 117 -10.29 9.61 -12.75
C LEU A 117 -9.21 10.67 -12.59
N ARG A 118 -8.55 11.09 -13.69
CA ARG A 118 -7.58 12.19 -13.65
C ARG A 118 -8.24 13.51 -13.29
N ASP A 119 -9.37 13.85 -13.91
CA ASP A 119 -10.11 15.08 -13.60
C ASP A 119 -10.57 15.08 -12.14
N ARG A 120 -11.07 13.94 -11.66
CA ARG A 120 -11.48 13.78 -10.27
C ARG A 120 -10.29 13.94 -9.32
N LEU A 121 -9.16 13.28 -9.61
CA LEU A 121 -7.94 13.38 -8.82
C LEU A 121 -7.40 14.81 -8.79
N ALA A 122 -7.42 15.53 -9.92
CA ALA A 122 -7.01 16.93 -10.02
C ALA A 122 -7.85 17.81 -9.10
N GLY A 123 -9.18 17.72 -9.21
CA GLY A 123 -10.08 18.49 -8.35
C GLY A 123 -9.99 18.12 -6.87
N GLU A 124 -9.70 16.87 -6.54
CA GLU A 124 -9.43 16.44 -5.15
C GLU A 124 -8.08 16.96 -4.65
N LEU A 125 -7.03 17.00 -5.49
CA LEU A 125 -5.72 17.55 -5.13
C LEU A 125 -5.78 19.06 -4.90
N GLU A 126 -6.47 19.81 -5.77
CA GLU A 126 -6.67 21.26 -5.63
C GLU A 126 -7.36 21.64 -4.31
N ARG A 127 -8.28 20.78 -3.84
CA ARG A 127 -8.98 20.96 -2.56
C ARG A 127 -8.22 20.40 -1.37
N GLY A 128 -7.07 19.76 -1.58
CA GLY A 128 -6.33 19.03 -0.54
C GLY A 128 -7.16 17.90 0.07
N GLN A 129 -7.91 17.16 -0.76
CA GLN A 129 -8.82 16.07 -0.40
C GLN A 129 -8.46 14.74 -1.07
N ALA A 130 -7.42 14.69 -1.91
CA ALA A 130 -7.02 13.48 -2.61
C ALA A 130 -6.58 12.37 -1.65
N VAL A 131 -7.21 11.20 -1.80
CA VAL A 131 -6.91 9.98 -1.05
C VAL A 131 -6.61 8.87 -2.03
N VAL A 132 -5.50 8.18 -1.82
CA VAL A 132 -5.07 7.02 -2.60
C VAL A 132 -5.09 5.77 -1.73
N ASP A 133 -5.30 4.63 -2.37
CA ASP A 133 -5.16 3.33 -1.71
C ASP A 133 -3.69 2.92 -1.77
N VAL A 134 -3.10 2.62 -0.61
CA VAL A 134 -1.74 2.09 -0.47
C VAL A 134 -1.82 0.67 0.04
N ALA A 135 -1.27 -0.26 -0.74
CA ALA A 135 -1.19 -1.67 -0.39
C ALA A 135 0.27 -2.08 -0.21
N VAL A 136 0.65 -2.57 0.98
CA VAL A 136 1.98 -3.14 1.25
C VAL A 136 1.85 -4.64 1.41
N ARG A 137 2.34 -5.40 0.43
CA ARG A 137 2.36 -6.86 0.47
C ARG A 137 3.72 -7.35 0.95
N THR A 138 3.71 -8.21 1.97
CA THR A 138 4.87 -8.90 2.50
C THR A 138 4.67 -10.42 2.34
N PRO A 139 5.30 -11.03 1.31
CA PRO A 139 5.23 -12.48 1.12
C PRO A 139 5.75 -13.23 2.35
N GLY A 140 4.99 -14.24 2.80
CA GLY A 140 5.37 -15.01 4.00
C GLY A 140 5.41 -14.22 5.32
N GLY A 141 4.93 -12.97 5.35
CA GLY A 141 4.93 -12.13 6.56
C GLY A 141 4.05 -12.67 7.70
N GLY A 142 3.11 -13.58 7.39
CA GLY A 142 2.31 -14.32 8.38
C GLY A 142 2.94 -15.66 8.82
N GLY A 143 4.14 -15.96 8.33
CA GLY A 143 4.85 -17.21 8.55
C GLY A 143 4.69 -18.20 7.39
N CYS A 144 5.63 -19.13 7.31
CA CYS A 144 5.59 -20.27 6.39
C CYS A 144 5.44 -21.57 7.17
N TYR A 145 4.51 -22.39 6.71
CA TYR A 145 4.17 -23.70 7.27
C TYR A 145 4.27 -24.77 6.19
N ILE A 146 4.05 -26.02 6.56
CA ILE A 146 4.14 -27.17 5.65
C ILE A 146 3.25 -27.04 4.40
N ASP A 147 2.09 -26.38 4.53
CA ASP A 147 1.10 -26.23 3.46
C ASP A 147 1.24 -24.89 2.70
N GLY A 148 2.29 -24.12 2.97
CA GLY A 148 2.61 -22.89 2.26
C GLY A 148 2.89 -21.69 3.16
N CYS A 149 3.08 -20.54 2.52
CA CYS A 149 3.35 -19.27 3.20
C CYS A 149 2.08 -18.41 3.27
N VAL A 150 1.90 -17.76 4.41
CA VAL A 150 0.85 -16.78 4.62
C VAL A 150 1.44 -15.40 4.35
N ASP A 151 0.94 -14.75 3.31
CA ASP A 151 1.27 -13.36 3.01
C ASP A 151 0.50 -12.44 3.94
N THR A 152 1.12 -11.31 4.27
CA THR A 152 0.44 -10.18 4.89
C THR A 152 0.29 -9.04 3.91
N VAL A 153 -0.86 -8.36 3.95
CA VAL A 153 -1.13 -7.18 3.13
C VAL A 153 -1.67 -6.08 4.04
N LEU A 154 -0.92 -4.98 4.14
CA LEU A 154 -1.44 -3.75 4.75
C LEU A 154 -2.23 -2.99 3.68
N VAL A 155 -3.46 -2.60 3.99
CA VAL A 155 -4.32 -1.79 3.11
C VAL A 155 -4.66 -0.50 3.84
N CYS A 156 -4.25 0.62 3.27
CA CYS A 156 -4.37 1.94 3.89
C CYS A 156 -5.02 2.92 2.91
N LYS A 157 -5.89 3.79 3.41
CA LYS A 157 -6.39 4.95 2.65
C LYS A 157 -5.59 6.17 3.05
N ALA A 158 -4.61 6.53 2.23
CA ALA A 158 -3.64 7.57 2.55
C ALA A 158 -3.97 8.88 1.83
N LYS A 159 -4.08 9.96 2.61
CA LYS A 159 -4.31 11.30 2.07
C LYS A 159 -3.00 11.91 1.55
N ILE A 160 -2.98 12.39 0.31
CA ILE A 160 -1.84 13.11 -0.25
C ILE A 160 -1.69 14.46 0.44
N GLY A 161 -0.48 14.78 0.90
CA GLY A 161 -0.21 15.98 1.72
C GLY A 161 -0.88 15.94 3.10
N GLY A 162 -1.40 14.78 3.50
CA GLY A 162 -1.95 14.54 4.84
C GLY A 162 -0.91 14.02 5.83
N GLY A 163 -1.39 13.60 7.00
CA GLY A 163 -0.58 12.90 8.00
C GLY A 163 -0.74 11.38 7.91
N SER A 164 -0.24 10.70 8.95
CA SER A 164 -0.31 9.26 9.10
C SER A 164 -1.74 8.73 8.97
N SER A 165 -1.92 7.74 8.10
CA SER A 165 -3.19 7.10 7.80
C SER A 165 -3.16 5.65 8.31
N PRO A 166 -4.18 5.21 9.07
CA PRO A 166 -4.22 3.85 9.59
C PRO A 166 -4.40 2.82 8.48
N CYS A 167 -3.83 1.64 8.70
CA CYS A 167 -3.89 0.50 7.79
C CYS A 167 -4.62 -0.67 8.44
N PHE A 168 -5.31 -1.43 7.61
CA PHE A 168 -5.85 -2.73 7.97
C PHE A 168 -4.87 -3.82 7.53
N LEU A 169 -4.62 -4.79 8.42
CA LEU A 169 -3.81 -5.95 8.09
C LEU A 169 -4.73 -7.07 7.60
N ALA A 170 -4.53 -7.51 6.36
CA ALA A 170 -5.13 -8.71 5.82
C ALA A 170 -4.09 -9.83 5.72
N ARG A 171 -4.52 -11.08 5.90
CA ARG A 171 -3.70 -12.28 5.67
C ARG A 171 -4.25 -13.05 4.48
N THR A 172 -3.38 -13.49 3.58
CA THR A 172 -3.76 -14.29 2.42
C THR A 172 -2.85 -15.52 2.34
N VAL A 173 -3.43 -16.69 2.04
CA VAL A 173 -2.64 -17.89 1.80
C VAL A 173 -2.09 -17.81 0.38
N SER A 174 -0.77 -17.79 0.22
CA SER A 174 -0.14 -17.97 -1.08
C SER A 174 -0.24 -19.45 -1.45
N GLY A 175 -1.42 -19.86 -1.93
CA GLY A 175 -1.61 -21.19 -2.48
C GLY A 175 -0.87 -21.31 -3.81
N THR A 176 0.14 -22.18 -3.88
CA THR A 176 0.62 -22.69 -5.16
C THR A 176 -0.49 -23.58 -5.72
N THR A 177 -1.37 -23.03 -6.56
CA THR A 177 -2.04 -23.85 -7.58
C THR A 177 -1.00 -24.26 -8.61
N GLY A 178 -0.12 -25.17 -8.21
CA GLY A 178 0.61 -26.02 -9.13
C GLY A 178 -0.39 -27.00 -9.74
N ASN A 179 -1.06 -26.58 -10.82
CA ASN A 179 -1.70 -27.54 -11.71
C ASN A 179 -0.58 -28.33 -12.38
N ARG A 180 -0.44 -29.59 -11.96
CA ARG A 180 0.20 -30.64 -12.75
C ARG A 180 -0.88 -31.37 -13.55
#